data_AF-A0A9E5VT75-F1
#
_entry.id   AF-A0A9E5VT75-F1
#
_cell.length_a   1.000
_cell.length_b   1.000
_cell.length_c   1.000
_cell.angle_alpha   90.00
_cell.angle_beta   90.00
_cell.angle_gamma   90.00
#
_symmetry.space_group_name_H-M   'P 1'
#
loop_
_entity.id
_entity.type
_entity.pdbx_description
1 polymer ?
#
loop_
_entity_poly.entity_id
_entity_poly.type
_entity_poly.pdbx_seq_one_letter_code
_entity_poly.pdbx_strand_id
1 'polypeptide(L)'
;MRQHVHVLSALLLLAALSAFVGPRAEAARAEDGEGAARPFVVALPDDADTRGDWIGSYGSYVYILCGMRAPSSLYGGEGWPIDFSAATGDPEEAVRAWRSTAPAEGDRSVLREPSGLRRTPAIYDDHGEVRPLGAGPDLHFRLSIPEGPFLLSLYFFEVDWVQYRSYRIRIYAAGEDEPLVTSQIADFLKGKYSRYAAIGPADLRIVIERGDSPNAVVSAVFLDRLVAPDLQLFEDLADPDVTADTGRPLEPDAADEAARAALVRLGEAPTDAARADAYVCAEWRCVRSLQTAGAASPADYYGRLNGLWEPVEERLRSAFESLPPGARRSEAGLLRYFAARARCDYAAARTAARTLAAGVLDDSLAGREPWMSGALMLGQCAGALLDEGRRAEATPFVDAYAALSLAKEEPERARDNLLRLADKALKAGVPQPVASALERWQAAHGPLDARGRLMLGSLYYVGGKNAETYETLRTVEAELTDPTQRMWCLIVMFTALLRTDRIEEAQALLVRLEREYPGAPELDDAHYRLGVHHYDRRNLAAARRRFELLRDSTQSVVYQEMCREYIERISHLEELRQLKGR
;
A
#
# COMPACT_ATOMS: atom_id res chain seq x y z
N MET A 1 25.49 -26.58 9.98
CA MET A 1 24.13 -26.62 9.39
C MET A 1 23.17 -25.91 10.34
N ARG A 2 22.42 -24.91 9.84
CA ARG A 2 21.61 -23.89 10.56
C ARG A 2 22.34 -22.58 10.93
N GLN A 3 22.75 -21.81 9.93
CA GLN A 3 23.00 -20.36 10.01
C GLN A 3 22.91 -19.76 8.60
N HIS A 4 21.70 -19.47 8.06
CA HIS A 4 21.51 -18.67 6.82
C HIS A 4 20.02 -18.26 6.62
N VAL A 5 19.38 -17.60 7.59
CA VAL A 5 17.95 -17.20 7.44
C VAL A 5 17.68 -15.70 7.61
N HIS A 6 18.60 -14.89 8.12
CA HIS A 6 18.30 -13.47 8.41
C HIS A 6 18.93 -12.42 7.49
N VAL A 7 19.73 -12.83 6.49
CA VAL A 7 20.33 -11.90 5.51
C VAL A 7 19.61 -11.92 4.15
N LEU A 8 18.67 -12.85 3.93
CA LEU A 8 17.99 -13.01 2.65
C LEU A 8 16.81 -12.02 2.42
N SER A 9 16.22 -11.40 3.45
CA SER A 9 14.99 -10.61 3.27
C SER A 9 15.20 -9.20 2.69
N ALA A 10 16.40 -8.63 2.78
CA ALA A 10 16.73 -7.33 2.16
C ALA A 10 17.46 -7.49 0.81
N LEU A 11 18.12 -8.63 0.58
CA LEU A 11 18.85 -8.94 -0.66
C LEU A 11 17.99 -9.69 -1.71
N LEU A 12 16.92 -10.40 -1.32
CA LEU A 12 15.96 -10.99 -2.28
C LEU A 12 15.09 -9.95 -2.99
N LEU A 13 14.98 -8.72 -2.47
CA LEU A 13 14.24 -7.65 -3.14
C LEU A 13 15.02 -6.98 -4.29
N LEU A 14 16.34 -7.22 -4.38
CA LEU A 14 17.22 -6.57 -5.36
C LEU A 14 17.94 -7.56 -6.29
N ALA A 15 18.12 -8.83 -5.93
CA ALA A 15 18.65 -9.86 -6.83
C ALA A 15 17.63 -10.37 -7.86
N ALA A 16 16.33 -10.13 -7.65
CA ALA A 16 15.28 -10.40 -8.63
C ALA A 16 15.30 -9.43 -9.83
N LEU A 17 16.07 -8.34 -9.77
CA LEU A 17 16.13 -7.30 -10.81
C LEU A 17 17.25 -7.48 -11.85
N SER A 18 18.10 -8.50 -11.74
CA SER A 18 19.29 -8.64 -12.62
C SER A 18 19.49 -10.02 -13.27
N ALA A 19 18.50 -10.91 -13.24
CA ALA A 19 18.60 -12.26 -13.83
C ALA A 19 17.55 -12.60 -14.91
N PHE A 20 16.76 -11.64 -15.39
CA PHE A 20 15.83 -11.84 -16.51
C PHE A 20 16.03 -10.76 -17.59
N VAL A 21 17.18 -10.82 -18.26
CA VAL A 21 17.28 -10.35 -19.66
C VAL A 21 17.26 -11.59 -20.54
N GLY A 22 16.07 -12.20 -20.63
CA GLY A 22 15.75 -13.14 -21.70
C GLY A 22 15.47 -12.35 -22.99
N PRO A 23 15.78 -12.90 -24.17
CA PRO A 23 15.68 -12.17 -25.43
C PRO A 23 14.24 -11.69 -25.69
N ARG A 24 14.14 -10.41 -26.08
CA ARG A 24 13.00 -9.71 -26.71
C ARG A 24 11.91 -10.66 -27.23
N ALA A 25 10.72 -10.55 -26.64
CA ALA A 25 9.47 -10.95 -27.28
C ALA A 25 9.11 -9.93 -28.39
N GLU A 26 9.96 -9.83 -29.41
CA GLU A 26 9.66 -9.19 -30.70
C GLU A 26 9.59 -10.31 -31.76
N ALA A 27 8.57 -11.18 -31.70
CA ALA A 27 8.18 -12.06 -32.81
C ALA A 27 6.96 -12.93 -32.42
N ALA A 28 5.79 -12.32 -32.23
CA ALA A 28 4.50 -13.02 -32.31
C ALA A 28 3.38 -11.97 -32.39
N ARG A 29 3.38 -11.14 -33.43
CA ARG A 29 2.20 -10.36 -33.81
C ARG A 29 2.04 -10.50 -35.32
N ALA A 30 0.79 -10.76 -35.69
CA ALA A 30 0.24 -11.11 -36.99
C ALA A 30 0.25 -12.61 -37.31
N GLU A 31 -0.97 -13.06 -37.60
CA GLU A 31 -1.42 -14.33 -38.18
C GLU A 31 -2.05 -15.33 -37.18
N ASP A 32 -3.32 -15.62 -37.49
CA ASP A 32 -4.30 -16.53 -36.88
C ASP A 32 -4.99 -15.99 -35.60
N GLY A 33 -6.19 -15.37 -35.62
CA GLY A 33 -7.30 -15.57 -36.55
C GLY A 33 -8.34 -16.58 -36.07
N GLU A 34 -8.48 -16.80 -34.75
CA GLU A 34 -9.64 -17.53 -34.18
C GLU A 34 -10.01 -16.98 -32.79
N GLY A 35 -11.03 -16.13 -32.74
CA GLY A 35 -11.91 -15.90 -31.58
C GLY A 35 -11.29 -15.66 -30.20
N ALA A 36 -10.20 -14.87 -30.07
CA ALA A 36 -9.76 -14.42 -28.75
C ALA A 36 -10.92 -13.69 -28.06
N ALA A 37 -11.34 -14.19 -26.89
CA ALA A 37 -12.43 -13.57 -26.13
C ALA A 37 -12.10 -12.10 -25.87
N ARG A 38 -13.06 -11.22 -26.11
CA ARG A 38 -12.93 -9.78 -25.88
C ARG A 38 -12.45 -9.54 -24.43
N PRO A 39 -11.46 -8.65 -24.20
CA PRO A 39 -10.97 -8.39 -22.85
C PRO A 39 -12.09 -8.00 -21.89
N PHE A 40 -12.01 -8.48 -20.64
CA PHE A 40 -12.99 -8.16 -19.62
C PHE A 40 -12.54 -6.95 -18.81
N VAL A 41 -13.38 -5.90 -18.77
CA VAL A 41 -13.21 -4.74 -17.90
C VAL A 41 -14.59 -4.31 -17.40
N VAL A 42 -14.73 -4.08 -16.09
CA VAL A 42 -15.95 -3.54 -15.49
C VAL A 42 -15.62 -2.40 -14.52
N ALA A 43 -16.45 -1.36 -14.51
CA ALA A 43 -16.32 -0.26 -13.55
C ALA A 43 -16.76 -0.72 -12.16
N LEU A 44 -15.96 -0.34 -11.17
CA LEU A 44 -16.29 -0.46 -9.75
C LEU A 44 -16.72 0.93 -9.23
N PRO A 45 -17.36 1.03 -8.05
CA PRO A 45 -17.65 2.33 -7.45
C PRO A 45 -16.36 3.16 -7.33
N ASP A 46 -16.43 4.49 -7.33
CA ASP A 46 -15.23 5.30 -7.07
C ASP A 46 -14.77 5.23 -5.60
N ASP A 47 -13.53 5.62 -5.29
CA ASP A 47 -13.02 5.79 -3.92
C ASP A 47 -12.58 7.24 -3.67
N ALA A 48 -13.33 7.97 -2.85
CA ALA A 48 -13.03 9.35 -2.43
C ALA A 48 -12.42 9.45 -1.02
N ASP A 49 -12.33 8.33 -0.31
CA ASP A 49 -11.98 8.28 1.10
C ASP A 49 -10.49 8.02 1.30
N THR A 50 -9.87 7.21 0.43
CA THR A 50 -8.42 6.95 0.49
C THR A 50 -7.61 8.19 0.12
N ARG A 51 -8.12 9.03 -0.80
CA ARG A 51 -7.43 10.25 -1.27
C ARG A 51 -5.96 9.97 -1.65
N GLY A 52 -5.02 10.83 -1.30
CA GLY A 52 -3.60 10.66 -1.61
C GLY A 52 -2.87 9.63 -0.73
N ASP A 53 -3.58 8.93 0.18
CA ASP A 53 -3.01 7.89 1.07
C ASP A 53 -2.93 6.52 0.38
N TRP A 54 -2.32 6.49 -0.80
CA TRP A 54 -2.31 5.32 -1.68
C TRP A 54 -1.43 4.17 -1.16
N ILE A 55 -0.33 4.46 -0.45
CA ILE A 55 0.66 3.45 -0.04
C ILE A 55 -0.01 2.41 0.89
N GLY A 56 -0.02 1.15 0.43
CA GLY A 56 -0.64 0.03 1.12
C GLY A 56 -2.15 -0.12 0.87
N SER A 57 -2.74 0.72 0.03
CA SER A 57 -4.11 0.57 -0.49
C SER A 57 -4.13 0.34 -2.00
N TYR A 58 -3.34 1.12 -2.75
CA TYR A 58 -3.19 1.02 -4.21
C TYR A 58 -1.72 0.86 -4.59
N GLY A 59 -1.46 0.40 -5.81
CA GLY A 59 -0.13 0.36 -6.40
C GLY A 59 0.81 -0.67 -5.80
N SER A 60 0.29 -1.71 -5.14
CA SER A 60 1.09 -2.82 -4.63
C SER A 60 1.81 -3.58 -5.74
N TYR A 61 1.16 -3.73 -6.90
CA TYR A 61 1.71 -4.40 -8.06
C TYR A 61 2.43 -3.45 -9.01
N VAL A 62 1.76 -2.41 -9.50
CA VAL A 62 2.39 -1.32 -10.28
C VAL A 62 1.82 0.02 -9.85
N TYR A 63 2.68 1.02 -9.70
CA TYR A 63 2.29 2.42 -9.59
C TYR A 63 3.01 3.28 -10.63
N ILE A 64 2.28 4.24 -11.17
CA ILE A 64 2.76 5.28 -12.08
C ILE A 64 2.28 6.61 -11.52
N LEU A 65 3.16 7.35 -10.85
CA LEU A 65 2.84 8.66 -10.30
C LEU A 65 3.18 9.72 -11.36
N CYS A 66 2.14 10.18 -12.05
CA CYS A 66 2.22 11.05 -13.22
C CYS A 66 2.92 12.37 -12.88
N GLY A 67 4.01 12.67 -13.58
CA GLY A 67 4.77 13.91 -13.39
C GLY A 67 5.50 14.04 -12.05
N MET A 68 5.50 13.01 -11.19
CA MET A 68 6.11 13.07 -9.85
C MET A 68 7.62 13.36 -9.87
N ARG A 69 8.28 13.13 -11.02
CA ARG A 69 9.67 13.50 -11.31
C ARG A 69 9.76 14.38 -12.56
N ALA A 70 8.82 15.33 -12.70
CA ALA A 70 8.70 16.18 -13.88
C ALA A 70 10.08 16.60 -14.45
N PRO A 71 10.32 16.40 -15.76
CA PRO A 71 9.32 16.07 -16.79
C PRO A 71 8.91 14.57 -16.88
N SER A 72 9.46 13.67 -16.06
CA SER A 72 9.10 12.25 -16.06
C SER A 72 8.12 11.88 -14.94
N SER A 73 7.59 10.66 -14.98
CA SER A 73 6.85 10.08 -13.86
C SER A 73 7.76 9.30 -12.91
N LEU A 74 7.21 8.95 -11.75
CA LEU A 74 7.80 7.95 -10.85
C LEU A 74 7.07 6.63 -11.03
N TYR A 75 7.82 5.55 -11.28
CA TYR A 75 7.29 4.22 -11.53
C TYR A 75 7.82 3.24 -10.47
N GLY A 76 7.08 2.16 -10.23
CA GLY A 76 7.57 1.04 -9.45
C GLY A 76 6.47 0.03 -9.12
N GLY A 77 6.75 -0.80 -8.11
CA GLY A 77 5.92 -1.96 -7.75
C GLY A 77 6.57 -3.26 -8.22
N GLU A 78 6.13 -4.40 -7.69
CA GLU A 78 6.71 -5.71 -8.01
C GLU A 78 6.53 -6.13 -9.49
N GLY A 79 5.51 -5.57 -10.15
CA GLY A 79 5.14 -5.89 -11.53
C GLY A 79 5.79 -5.00 -12.58
N TRP A 80 6.60 -4.01 -12.19
CA TRP A 80 7.24 -3.09 -13.12
C TRP A 80 8.49 -3.72 -13.77
N PRO A 81 8.75 -3.53 -15.08
CA PRO A 81 8.03 -2.69 -16.04
C PRO A 81 6.83 -3.38 -16.73
N ILE A 82 5.86 -2.56 -17.13
CA ILE A 82 4.75 -2.93 -18.03
C ILE A 82 4.73 -1.99 -19.24
N ASP A 83 4.07 -2.37 -20.34
CA ASP A 83 3.88 -1.46 -21.47
C ASP A 83 2.92 -0.34 -21.06
N PHE A 84 3.44 0.88 -21.03
CA PHE A 84 2.69 2.07 -20.66
C PHE A 84 3.13 3.25 -21.52
N SER A 85 2.16 3.96 -22.07
CA SER A 85 2.41 5.22 -22.77
C SER A 85 1.28 6.21 -22.51
N ALA A 86 1.62 7.50 -22.56
CA ALA A 86 0.69 8.61 -22.45
C ALA A 86 0.78 9.47 -23.70
N ALA A 87 -0.37 9.88 -24.23
CA ALA A 87 -0.52 10.74 -25.38
C ALA A 87 -1.75 11.64 -25.22
N THR A 88 -1.91 12.61 -26.10
CA THR A 88 -3.14 13.39 -26.24
C THR A 88 -3.96 12.92 -27.44
N GLY A 89 -5.23 13.29 -27.48
CA GLY A 89 -6.09 13.10 -28.66
C GLY A 89 -5.64 13.86 -29.90
N ASP A 90 -4.84 14.93 -29.71
CA ASP A 90 -4.14 15.65 -30.76
C ASP A 90 -2.71 15.07 -30.89
N PRO A 91 -2.32 14.48 -32.04
CA PRO A 91 -0.98 13.91 -32.21
C PRO A 91 0.14 14.94 -32.28
N GLU A 92 -0.18 16.23 -32.45
CA GLU A 92 0.80 17.33 -32.44
C GLU A 92 1.04 17.91 -31.04
N GLU A 93 0.15 17.61 -30.08
CA GLU A 93 0.32 17.99 -28.67
C GLU A 93 1.00 16.85 -27.90
N ALA A 94 1.85 17.21 -26.94
CA ALA A 94 2.50 16.24 -26.07
C ALA A 94 1.88 16.32 -24.67
N VAL A 95 1.79 15.18 -23.99
CA VAL A 95 1.36 15.17 -22.59
C VAL A 95 2.32 16.01 -21.74
N ARG A 96 1.77 16.94 -20.97
CA ARG A 96 2.53 17.78 -20.05
C ARG A 96 2.64 17.11 -18.71
N ALA A 97 3.86 17.10 -18.18
CA ALA A 97 4.13 16.65 -16.82
C ALA A 97 4.40 17.87 -15.93
N TRP A 98 3.57 18.05 -14.91
CA TRP A 98 3.73 19.13 -13.95
C TRP A 98 3.96 18.57 -12.55
N ARG A 99 4.82 19.26 -11.79
CA ARG A 99 5.11 19.00 -10.39
C ARG A 99 5.23 20.33 -9.65
N SER A 100 4.53 20.47 -8.53
CA SER A 100 4.71 21.61 -7.64
C SER A 100 6.13 21.65 -7.07
N THR A 101 6.72 22.83 -6.98
CA THR A 101 7.97 23.06 -6.26
C THR A 101 7.80 23.11 -4.75
N ALA A 102 6.55 23.24 -4.27
CA ALA A 102 6.21 23.29 -2.85
C ALA A 102 5.53 21.98 -2.41
N PRO A 103 6.05 21.29 -1.37
CA PRO A 103 5.38 20.13 -0.79
C PRO A 103 4.10 20.55 -0.07
N ALA A 104 3.15 19.63 0.01
CA ALA A 104 1.82 19.82 0.60
C ALA A 104 1.55 18.77 1.69
N GLU A 105 2.46 18.64 2.66
CA GLU A 105 2.44 17.57 3.68
C GLU A 105 1.11 17.44 4.45
N GLY A 106 0.43 18.56 4.68
CA GLY A 106 -0.86 18.59 5.37
C GLY A 106 -2.07 18.21 4.53
N ASP A 107 -1.96 18.22 3.19
CA ASP A 107 -3.08 17.92 2.31
C ASP A 107 -3.13 16.43 1.97
N ARG A 108 -4.06 15.72 2.59
CA ARG A 108 -4.25 14.28 2.34
C ARG A 108 -4.71 13.95 0.92
N SER A 109 -5.13 14.94 0.14
CA SER A 109 -5.51 14.81 -1.28
C SER A 109 -4.27 14.70 -2.20
N VAL A 110 -3.09 14.99 -1.67
CA VAL A 110 -1.86 14.95 -2.45
C VAL A 110 -1.16 13.60 -2.26
N LEU A 111 -0.76 12.96 -3.36
CA LEU A 111 -0.04 11.69 -3.33
C LEU A 111 1.29 11.81 -2.59
N ARG A 112 1.63 10.78 -1.82
CA ARG A 112 2.95 10.63 -1.20
C ARG A 112 3.95 9.99 -2.15
N GLU A 113 5.15 10.53 -2.23
CA GLU A 113 6.28 9.85 -2.86
C GLU A 113 6.74 8.68 -1.97
N PRO A 114 6.95 7.46 -2.50
CA PRO A 114 7.36 6.29 -1.71
C PRO A 114 8.68 6.48 -0.94
N SER A 115 9.69 7.08 -1.58
CA SER A 115 11.06 7.18 -1.04
C SER A 115 11.24 8.32 -0.05
N GLY A 116 10.61 9.46 -0.32
CA GLY A 116 10.70 10.65 0.53
C GLY A 116 9.59 10.74 1.58
N LEU A 117 8.52 9.95 1.42
CA LEU A 117 7.25 10.06 2.14
C LEU A 117 6.63 11.47 2.13
N ARG A 118 7.09 12.32 1.21
CA ARG A 118 6.63 13.69 1.03
C ARG A 118 5.41 13.74 0.15
N ARG A 119 4.48 14.64 0.46
CA ARG A 119 3.34 14.93 -0.41
C ARG A 119 3.71 16.02 -1.40
N THR A 120 3.69 15.69 -2.68
CA THR A 120 3.95 16.68 -3.74
C THR A 120 2.86 16.60 -4.80
N PRO A 121 2.13 17.71 -5.08
CA PRO A 121 1.21 17.76 -6.20
C PRO A 121 1.96 17.49 -7.50
N ALA A 122 1.45 16.54 -8.28
CA ALA A 122 1.99 16.18 -9.58
C ALA A 122 0.89 15.59 -10.47
N ILE A 123 0.94 15.91 -11.76
CA ILE A 123 -0.05 15.50 -12.75
C ILE A 123 0.57 15.28 -14.13
N TYR A 124 -0.12 14.47 -14.92
CA TYR A 124 -0.19 14.62 -16.37
C TYR A 124 -1.38 15.48 -16.77
N ASP A 125 -1.21 16.23 -17.85
CA ASP A 125 -2.12 17.23 -18.37
C ASP A 125 -2.15 17.17 -19.91
N ASP A 126 -3.34 17.30 -20.52
CA ASP A 126 -3.53 17.34 -21.98
C ASP A 126 -3.27 18.71 -22.61
N HIS A 127 -3.00 19.76 -21.83
CA HIS A 127 -2.88 21.13 -22.33
C HIS A 127 -4.18 21.66 -22.98
N GLY A 128 -5.34 21.13 -22.59
CA GLY A 128 -6.63 21.50 -23.14
C GLY A 128 -7.01 22.97 -22.94
N GLU A 129 -6.40 23.66 -21.97
CA GLU A 129 -6.79 25.01 -21.55
C GLU A 129 -6.52 26.09 -22.60
N VAL A 130 -5.69 25.78 -23.62
CA VAL A 130 -5.46 26.66 -24.78
C VAL A 130 -6.42 26.41 -25.93
N ARG A 131 -7.37 25.47 -25.79
CA ARG A 131 -8.40 25.14 -26.77
C ARG A 131 -9.79 25.55 -26.26
N PRO A 132 -10.76 25.82 -27.15
CA PRO A 132 -12.15 26.04 -26.75
C PRO A 132 -12.68 24.87 -25.92
N LEU A 133 -13.54 25.13 -24.93
CA LEU A 133 -14.18 24.06 -24.15
C LEU A 133 -14.91 23.06 -25.07
N GLY A 134 -14.83 21.77 -24.76
CA GLY A 134 -15.42 20.70 -25.56
C GLY A 134 -14.64 20.30 -26.83
N ALA A 135 -13.56 21.00 -27.19
CA ALA A 135 -12.84 20.77 -28.44
C ALA A 135 -11.63 19.82 -28.35
N GLY A 136 -11.40 19.17 -27.20
CA GLY A 136 -10.16 18.42 -26.93
C GLY A 136 -8.93 19.33 -26.83
N PRO A 137 -7.69 18.81 -26.79
CA PRO A 137 -7.36 17.38 -26.74
C PRO A 137 -7.94 16.70 -25.49
N ASP A 138 -7.97 15.37 -25.54
CA ASP A 138 -8.26 14.49 -24.42
C ASP A 138 -6.98 13.77 -23.98
N LEU A 139 -6.92 13.26 -22.75
CA LEU A 139 -5.78 12.44 -22.29
C LEU A 139 -5.97 10.97 -22.68
N HIS A 140 -4.97 10.39 -23.34
CA HIS A 140 -4.95 8.99 -23.76
C HIS A 140 -3.84 8.22 -23.04
N PHE A 141 -4.16 7.06 -22.50
CA PHE A 141 -3.18 6.09 -22.01
C PHE A 141 -3.28 4.77 -22.77
N ARG A 142 -2.13 4.14 -23.00
CA ARG A 142 -2.05 2.71 -23.35
C ARG A 142 -1.39 1.97 -22.20
N LEU A 143 -1.94 0.82 -21.85
CA LEU A 143 -1.52 0.03 -20.70
C LEU A 143 -1.71 -1.46 -20.98
N SER A 144 -0.67 -2.26 -20.79
CA SER A 144 -0.80 -3.72 -20.77
C SER A 144 -1.17 -4.21 -19.37
N ILE A 145 -2.27 -4.97 -19.25
CA ILE A 145 -2.66 -5.73 -18.06
C ILE A 145 -2.03 -7.13 -18.18
N PRO A 146 -1.19 -7.56 -17.22
CA PRO A 146 -0.62 -8.91 -17.24
C PRO A 146 -1.66 -10.01 -17.04
N GLU A 147 -1.25 -11.27 -17.17
CA GLU A 147 -2.13 -12.40 -16.90
C GLU A 147 -2.69 -12.39 -15.47
N GLY A 148 -4.01 -12.56 -15.37
CA GLY A 148 -4.75 -12.63 -14.11
C GLY A 148 -5.69 -11.46 -13.86
N PRO A 149 -6.42 -11.48 -12.73
CA PRO A 149 -7.33 -10.41 -12.35
C PRO A 149 -6.57 -9.25 -11.69
N PHE A 150 -6.89 -8.02 -12.10
CA PHE A 150 -6.28 -6.80 -11.60
C PHE A 150 -7.29 -5.68 -11.36
N LEU A 151 -7.01 -4.87 -10.34
CA LEU A 151 -7.68 -3.62 -10.07
C LEU A 151 -6.86 -2.53 -10.77
N LEU A 152 -7.41 -1.98 -11.84
CA LEU A 152 -6.92 -0.77 -12.48
C LEU A 152 -7.55 0.43 -11.79
N SER A 153 -6.73 1.34 -11.27
CA SER A 153 -7.22 2.57 -10.64
C SER A 153 -6.56 3.81 -11.23
N LEU A 154 -7.35 4.82 -11.55
CA LEU A 154 -6.91 6.13 -12.02
C LEU A 154 -7.15 7.15 -10.90
N TYR A 155 -6.12 7.84 -10.47
CA TYR A 155 -6.22 8.84 -9.41
C TYR A 155 -6.25 10.26 -9.96
N PHE A 156 -7.30 10.98 -9.58
CA PHE A 156 -7.57 12.35 -9.98
C PHE A 156 -7.46 13.26 -8.77
N PHE A 157 -6.66 14.32 -8.88
CA PHE A 157 -6.53 15.38 -7.90
C PHE A 157 -6.28 16.69 -8.66
N GLU A 158 -6.96 17.76 -8.21
CA GLU A 158 -6.84 19.10 -8.80
C GLU A 158 -6.23 20.06 -7.78
N VAL A 159 -5.22 20.82 -8.21
CA VAL A 159 -4.40 21.67 -7.33
C VAL A 159 -4.69 23.17 -7.52
N ASP A 160 -5.08 23.59 -8.71
CA ASP A 160 -5.07 25.01 -9.08
C ASP A 160 -6.46 25.66 -9.05
N TRP A 161 -7.53 24.90 -9.30
CA TRP A 161 -8.85 25.50 -9.50
C TRP A 161 -10.00 24.73 -8.86
N VAL A 162 -10.86 25.43 -8.09
CA VAL A 162 -12.17 24.93 -7.60
C VAL A 162 -13.20 24.85 -8.74
N GLN A 163 -12.76 24.76 -9.99
CA GLN A 163 -13.66 24.58 -11.11
C GLN A 163 -14.21 23.15 -11.07
N TYR A 164 -15.52 23.00 -11.24
CA TYR A 164 -16.16 21.70 -11.33
C TYR A 164 -15.66 20.99 -12.58
N ARG A 165 -14.67 20.12 -12.41
CA ARG A 165 -14.18 19.23 -13.45
C ARG A 165 -15.02 17.97 -13.48
N SER A 166 -15.39 17.55 -14.67
CA SER A 166 -16.06 16.28 -14.89
C SER A 166 -15.53 15.65 -16.16
N TYR A 167 -15.04 14.42 -16.03
CA TYR A 167 -14.48 13.68 -17.15
C TYR A 167 -15.32 12.47 -17.45
N ARG A 168 -15.42 12.14 -18.73
CA ARG A 168 -15.89 10.83 -19.17
C ARG A 168 -14.67 9.95 -19.41
N ILE A 169 -14.65 8.77 -18.81
CA ILE A 169 -13.57 7.80 -18.99
C ILE A 169 -14.11 6.66 -19.85
N ARG A 170 -13.40 6.37 -20.93
CA ARG A 170 -13.70 5.24 -21.82
C ARG A 170 -12.50 4.33 -21.92
N ILE A 171 -12.70 3.05 -21.69
CA ILE A 171 -11.65 2.03 -21.81
C ILE A 171 -12.00 1.14 -22.99
N TYR A 172 -11.04 0.95 -23.89
CA TYR A 172 -11.13 0.15 -25.10
C TYR A 172 -10.12 -0.99 -25.03
N ALA A 173 -10.44 -2.11 -25.67
CA ALA A 173 -9.39 -3.05 -26.06
C ALA A 173 -8.53 -2.41 -27.18
N ALA A 174 -7.26 -2.80 -27.26
CA ALA A 174 -6.37 -2.31 -28.31
C ALA A 174 -6.94 -2.63 -29.71
N GLY A 175 -7.04 -1.61 -30.56
CA GLY A 175 -7.58 -1.74 -31.91
C GLY A 175 -9.11 -1.74 -32.01
N GLU A 176 -9.84 -1.64 -30.89
CA GLU A 176 -11.30 -1.51 -30.88
C GLU A 176 -11.76 -0.05 -30.77
N ASP A 177 -12.88 0.25 -31.43
CA ASP A 177 -13.57 1.54 -31.41
C ASP A 177 -14.80 1.57 -30.48
N GLU A 178 -15.29 0.40 -30.05
CA GLU A 178 -16.35 0.29 -29.06
C GLU A 178 -15.72 0.18 -27.66
N PRO A 179 -16.11 1.02 -26.69
CA PRO A 179 -15.56 0.93 -25.34
C PRO A 179 -16.02 -0.37 -24.66
N LEU A 180 -15.10 -1.01 -23.93
CA LEU A 180 -15.39 -2.08 -22.97
C LEU A 180 -16.22 -1.54 -21.80
N VAL A 181 -15.88 -0.34 -21.35
CA VAL A 181 -16.60 0.35 -20.27
C VAL A 181 -16.55 1.86 -20.47
N THR A 182 -17.64 2.53 -20.09
CA THR A 182 -17.74 3.98 -20.01
C THR A 182 -18.16 4.36 -18.59
N SER A 183 -17.42 5.27 -17.95
CA SER A 183 -17.76 5.82 -16.64
C SER A 183 -17.55 7.34 -16.62
N GLN A 184 -17.91 7.98 -15.51
CA GLN A 184 -17.74 9.41 -15.30
C GLN A 184 -17.08 9.64 -13.94
N ILE A 185 -16.18 10.63 -13.86
CA ILE A 185 -15.61 11.09 -12.60
C ILE A 185 -15.77 12.61 -12.47
N ALA A 186 -16.10 13.04 -11.26
CA ALA A 186 -16.27 14.45 -10.89
C ALA A 186 -15.92 14.63 -9.40
N ASP A 187 -15.89 15.89 -8.95
CA ASP A 187 -15.70 16.29 -7.55
C ASP A 187 -14.42 15.76 -6.88
N PHE A 188 -13.35 15.63 -7.66
CA PHE A 188 -12.07 15.06 -7.24
C PHE A 188 -11.08 16.11 -6.71
N LEU A 189 -11.55 17.29 -6.27
CA LEU A 189 -10.71 18.32 -5.62
C LEU A 189 -10.01 17.76 -4.36
N LYS A 190 -10.65 16.83 -3.65
CA LYS A 190 -10.08 16.15 -2.47
C LYS A 190 -9.36 14.86 -2.81
N GLY A 191 -9.11 14.60 -4.08
CA GLY A 191 -8.55 13.35 -4.55
C GLY A 191 -9.59 12.25 -4.65
N LYS A 192 -9.64 11.54 -5.78
CA LYS A 192 -10.60 10.46 -6.01
C LYS A 192 -10.03 9.42 -6.98
N TYR A 193 -10.26 8.15 -6.69
CA TYR A 193 -9.92 7.05 -7.60
C TYR A 193 -11.15 6.66 -8.42
N SER A 194 -10.98 6.56 -9.72
CA SER A 194 -11.89 5.74 -10.56
C SER A 194 -11.30 4.35 -10.70
N ARG A 195 -12.13 3.32 -10.51
CA ARG A 195 -11.69 1.94 -10.28
C ARG A 195 -12.33 0.99 -11.29
N TYR A 196 -11.55 0.04 -11.76
CA TYR A 196 -11.98 -0.96 -12.73
C TYR A 196 -11.38 -2.32 -12.40
N ALA A 197 -12.20 -3.37 -12.41
CA ALA A 197 -11.69 -4.73 -12.44
C ALA A 197 -11.40 -5.10 -13.89
N ALA A 198 -10.19 -5.58 -14.16
CA ALA A 198 -9.73 -6.01 -15.47
C ALA A 198 -9.13 -7.41 -15.38
N ILE A 199 -9.31 -8.24 -16.40
CA ILE A 199 -8.68 -9.57 -16.48
C ILE A 199 -7.75 -9.58 -17.67
N GLY A 200 -6.46 -9.75 -17.41
CA GLY A 200 -5.47 -9.89 -18.45
C GLY A 200 -5.11 -11.35 -18.74
N PRO A 201 -4.29 -11.60 -19.78
CA PRO A 201 -3.55 -10.57 -20.52
C PRO A 201 -4.45 -9.70 -21.40
N ALA A 202 -4.31 -8.38 -21.32
CA ALA A 202 -5.11 -7.44 -22.11
C ALA A 202 -4.35 -6.14 -22.40
N ASP A 203 -4.37 -5.68 -23.64
CA ASP A 203 -3.85 -4.36 -24.01
C ASP A 203 -5.02 -3.37 -24.03
N LEU A 204 -4.97 -2.36 -23.16
CA LEU A 204 -6.04 -1.39 -22.98
C LEU A 204 -5.63 -0.01 -23.50
N ARG A 205 -6.59 0.66 -24.15
CA ARG A 205 -6.53 2.09 -24.44
C ARG A 205 -7.55 2.81 -23.57
N ILE A 206 -7.08 3.72 -22.72
CA ILE A 206 -7.91 4.52 -21.81
C ILE A 206 -7.97 5.93 -22.37
N VAL A 207 -9.18 6.46 -22.56
CA VAL A 207 -9.43 7.84 -23.01
C VAL A 207 -10.15 8.58 -21.89
N ILE A 208 -9.58 9.69 -21.48
CA ILE A 208 -10.14 10.59 -20.47
C ILE A 208 -10.58 11.84 -21.21
N GLU A 209 -11.87 11.89 -21.51
CA GLU A 209 -12.48 13.00 -22.23
C GLU A 209 -12.67 14.17 -21.28
N ARG A 210 -12.05 15.32 -21.59
CA ARG A 210 -12.13 16.50 -20.73
C ARG A 210 -13.53 17.14 -20.75
N GLY A 211 -14.29 16.95 -21.84
CA GLY A 211 -15.58 17.58 -22.05
C GLY A 211 -15.50 19.10 -21.95
N ASP A 212 -16.35 19.70 -21.10
CA ASP A 212 -16.35 21.14 -20.85
C ASP A 212 -15.33 21.59 -19.77
N SER A 213 -14.46 20.69 -19.31
CA SER A 213 -13.37 21.04 -18.40
C SER A 213 -12.24 21.75 -19.15
N PRO A 214 -11.48 22.67 -18.51
CA PRO A 214 -10.38 23.38 -19.17
C PRO A 214 -9.35 22.43 -19.78
N ASN A 215 -8.94 21.42 -19.04
CA ASN A 215 -8.00 20.37 -19.42
C ASN A 215 -8.36 19.07 -18.69
N ALA A 216 -7.96 17.91 -19.22
CA ALA A 216 -7.98 16.65 -18.47
C ALA A 216 -6.65 16.48 -17.72
N VAL A 217 -6.74 16.00 -16.48
CA VAL A 217 -5.57 15.73 -15.64
C VAL A 217 -5.66 14.38 -14.96
N VAL A 218 -4.51 13.74 -14.74
CA VAL A 218 -4.37 12.51 -13.94
C VAL A 218 -3.10 12.57 -13.12
N SER A 219 -3.21 12.28 -11.83
CA SER A 219 -2.08 12.28 -10.90
C SER A 219 -1.39 10.92 -10.79
N ALA A 220 -2.11 9.81 -10.99
CA ALA A 220 -1.50 8.50 -11.02
C ALA A 220 -2.35 7.41 -11.70
N VAL A 221 -1.68 6.36 -12.14
CA VAL A 221 -2.25 5.08 -12.56
C VAL A 221 -1.71 4.00 -11.63
N PHE A 222 -2.60 3.16 -11.12
CA PHE A 222 -2.27 2.05 -10.24
C PHE A 222 -2.81 0.75 -10.79
N LEU A 223 -2.04 -0.32 -10.57
CA LEU A 223 -2.45 -1.68 -10.80
C LEU A 223 -2.21 -2.47 -9.52
N ASP A 224 -3.22 -3.21 -9.09
CA ASP A 224 -3.16 -4.07 -7.92
C ASP A 224 -3.68 -5.46 -8.30
N ARG A 225 -3.06 -6.53 -7.77
CA ARG A 225 -3.60 -7.87 -7.96
C ARG A 225 -4.95 -7.98 -7.26
N LEU A 226 -5.95 -8.45 -8.00
CA LEU A 226 -7.23 -8.80 -7.43
C LEU A 226 -7.14 -10.20 -6.84
N VAL A 227 -6.98 -10.28 -5.53
CA VAL A 227 -6.95 -11.55 -4.81
C VAL A 227 -8.31 -11.73 -4.17
N ALA A 228 -8.94 -12.88 -4.40
CA ALA A 228 -10.10 -13.27 -3.63
C ALA A 228 -9.72 -13.24 -2.14
N PRO A 229 -10.59 -12.76 -1.24
CA PRO A 229 -10.23 -12.65 0.17
C PRO A 229 -9.73 -13.99 0.70
N ASP A 230 -8.58 -13.99 1.37
CA ASP A 230 -8.10 -15.19 2.05
C ASP A 230 -8.97 -15.44 3.28
N LEU A 231 -9.93 -16.35 3.11
CA LEU A 231 -10.79 -16.77 4.20
C LEU A 231 -10.07 -17.71 5.16
N GLN A 232 -8.85 -18.17 4.89
CA GLN A 232 -8.14 -19.08 5.79
C GLN A 232 -7.93 -18.46 7.17
N LEU A 233 -7.60 -17.17 7.22
CA LEU A 233 -7.56 -16.43 8.49
C LEU A 233 -8.91 -16.52 9.23
N PHE A 234 -10.03 -16.42 8.52
CA PHE A 234 -11.36 -16.58 9.13
C PHE A 234 -11.64 -18.02 9.54
N GLU A 235 -11.29 -19.00 8.70
CA GLU A 235 -11.54 -20.43 8.94
C GLU A 235 -10.76 -20.94 10.15
N ASP A 236 -9.52 -20.49 10.31
CA ASP A 236 -8.70 -20.75 11.50
C ASP A 236 -9.28 -20.09 12.76
N LEU A 237 -10.08 -19.04 12.58
CA LEU A 237 -10.71 -18.22 13.62
C LEU A 237 -12.22 -18.50 13.79
N ALA A 238 -12.81 -19.43 13.04
CA ALA A 238 -14.24 -19.72 13.06
C ALA A 238 -14.55 -20.99 13.85
N ASP A 239 -15.74 -21.03 14.47
CA ASP A 239 -16.20 -22.23 15.17
C ASP A 239 -16.29 -23.41 14.17
N PRO A 240 -15.67 -24.58 14.47
CA PRO A 240 -15.70 -25.74 13.59
C PRO A 240 -17.11 -26.15 13.15
N ASP A 241 -18.12 -26.02 14.02
CA ASP A 241 -19.51 -26.41 13.70
C ASP A 241 -20.10 -25.50 12.61
N VAL A 242 -19.66 -24.25 12.55
CA VAL A 242 -20.05 -23.26 11.53
C VAL A 242 -19.40 -23.61 10.19
N THR A 243 -18.15 -24.08 10.22
CA THR A 243 -17.47 -24.53 9.00
C THR A 243 -17.98 -25.89 8.49
N ALA A 244 -18.55 -26.71 9.38
CA ALA A 244 -19.08 -28.04 9.05
C ALA A 244 -20.47 -28.00 8.40
N ASP A 245 -21.35 -27.06 8.76
CA ASP A 245 -22.72 -26.93 8.21
C ASP A 245 -22.78 -26.21 6.85
N THR A 246 -21.72 -26.33 6.04
CA THR A 246 -21.51 -25.37 4.94
C THR A 246 -21.94 -25.85 3.59
N GLY A 247 -22.32 -27.13 3.49
CA GLY A 247 -22.86 -27.72 2.27
C GLY A 247 -21.92 -27.57 1.07
N ARG A 248 -22.42 -27.89 -0.13
CA ARG A 248 -21.72 -27.54 -1.37
C ARG A 248 -21.83 -26.03 -1.60
N PRO A 249 -20.81 -25.39 -2.21
CA PRO A 249 -20.94 -24.03 -2.73
C PRO A 249 -22.23 -23.92 -3.56
N LEU A 250 -23.07 -22.95 -3.22
CA LEU A 250 -24.24 -22.59 -4.04
C LEU A 250 -23.82 -21.61 -5.13
N GLU A 251 -24.54 -21.56 -6.24
CA GLU A 251 -24.43 -20.44 -7.17
C GLU A 251 -24.71 -19.12 -6.42
N PRO A 252 -24.01 -18.00 -6.70
CA PRO A 252 -24.15 -16.76 -5.93
C PRO A 252 -25.60 -16.28 -5.76
N ASP A 253 -26.40 -16.37 -6.83
CA ASP A 253 -27.81 -15.96 -6.80
C ASP A 253 -28.66 -16.92 -5.94
N ALA A 254 -28.35 -18.23 -5.98
CA ALA A 254 -28.99 -19.22 -5.13
C ALA A 254 -28.55 -19.10 -3.66
N ALA A 255 -27.32 -18.62 -3.40
CA ALA A 255 -26.86 -18.30 -2.05
C ALA A 255 -27.60 -17.08 -1.48
N ASP A 256 -27.74 -16.00 -2.26
CA ASP A 256 -28.53 -14.83 -1.86
C ASP A 256 -30.02 -15.18 -1.73
N GLU A 257 -30.58 -16.01 -2.62
CA GLU A 257 -31.96 -16.47 -2.52
C GLU A 257 -32.18 -17.40 -1.33
N ALA A 258 -31.25 -18.32 -1.05
CA ALA A 258 -31.31 -19.18 0.14
C ALA A 258 -31.16 -18.37 1.43
N ALA A 259 -30.30 -17.35 1.43
CA ALA A 259 -30.20 -16.37 2.50
C ALA A 259 -31.56 -15.68 2.68
N ARG A 260 -32.10 -15.03 1.65
CA ARG A 260 -33.42 -14.38 1.66
C ARG A 260 -34.54 -15.32 2.11
N ALA A 261 -34.56 -16.57 1.65
CA ALA A 261 -35.55 -17.57 2.04
C ALA A 261 -35.41 -17.98 3.51
N ALA A 262 -34.18 -18.07 4.03
CA ALA A 262 -33.95 -18.22 5.46
C ALA A 262 -34.47 -16.99 6.24
N LEU A 263 -34.30 -15.78 5.70
CA LEU A 263 -34.81 -14.54 6.31
C LEU A 263 -36.34 -14.49 6.37
N VAL A 264 -37.01 -14.85 5.28
CA VAL A 264 -38.47 -14.90 5.19
C VAL A 264 -39.04 -15.92 6.18
N ARG A 265 -38.39 -17.07 6.35
CA ARG A 265 -38.79 -18.09 7.35
C ARG A 265 -38.68 -17.60 8.80
N LEU A 266 -37.90 -16.56 9.07
CA LEU A 266 -37.66 -16.00 10.40
C LEU A 266 -38.55 -14.77 10.74
N GLY A 267 -39.51 -14.37 9.89
CA GLY A 267 -40.47 -13.26 10.14
C GLY A 267 -39.93 -11.85 9.83
N GLU A 268 -40.65 -10.75 10.07
CA GLU A 268 -40.22 -9.37 9.67
C GLU A 268 -39.65 -8.49 10.82
N ALA A 269 -39.47 -9.00 12.05
CA ALA A 269 -38.98 -8.17 13.18
C ALA A 269 -37.44 -8.21 13.36
N PRO A 270 -36.73 -7.05 13.39
CA PRO A 270 -35.28 -6.97 13.18
C PRO A 270 -34.33 -7.21 14.40
N THR A 271 -34.76 -7.77 15.53
CA THR A 271 -33.97 -7.65 16.79
C THR A 271 -33.51 -8.92 17.52
N ASP A 272 -33.73 -10.12 17.01
CA ASP A 272 -33.37 -11.33 17.77
C ASP A 272 -31.99 -11.90 17.39
N ALA A 273 -31.16 -12.18 18.40
CA ALA A 273 -29.80 -12.72 18.24
C ALA A 273 -29.73 -14.00 17.38
N ALA A 274 -30.77 -14.85 17.43
CA ALA A 274 -30.89 -16.04 16.59
C ALA A 274 -31.00 -15.73 15.09
N ARG A 275 -31.58 -14.57 14.73
CA ARG A 275 -31.63 -14.13 13.33
C ARG A 275 -30.28 -13.61 12.88
N ALA A 276 -29.60 -12.84 13.72
CA ALA A 276 -28.25 -12.35 13.44
C ALA A 276 -27.23 -13.49 13.30
N ASP A 277 -27.39 -14.57 14.07
CA ASP A 277 -26.64 -15.82 13.88
C ASP A 277 -26.92 -16.45 12.51
N ALA A 278 -28.20 -16.57 12.12
CA ALA A 278 -28.58 -17.07 10.80
C ALA A 278 -28.09 -16.18 9.65
N TYR A 279 -28.06 -14.86 9.83
CA TYR A 279 -27.46 -13.90 8.88
C TYR A 279 -25.99 -14.21 8.68
N VAL A 280 -25.20 -14.32 9.76
CA VAL A 280 -23.76 -14.61 9.67
C VAL A 280 -23.50 -15.93 8.93
N CYS A 281 -24.23 -16.99 9.25
CA CYS A 281 -24.09 -18.29 8.56
C CYS A 281 -24.44 -18.22 7.07
N ALA A 282 -25.51 -17.50 6.71
CA ALA A 282 -25.92 -17.35 5.31
C ALA A 282 -24.91 -16.53 4.51
N GLU A 283 -24.42 -15.43 5.08
CA GLU A 283 -23.41 -14.58 4.44
C GLU A 283 -22.09 -15.29 4.29
N TRP A 284 -21.73 -16.13 5.25
CA TRP A 284 -20.55 -16.97 5.13
C TRP A 284 -20.64 -17.90 3.91
N ARG A 285 -21.78 -18.55 3.70
CA ARG A 285 -22.01 -19.39 2.49
C ARG A 285 -21.91 -18.55 1.22
N CYS A 286 -22.49 -17.35 1.23
CA CYS A 286 -22.38 -16.40 0.12
C CYS A 286 -20.93 -16.05 -0.19
N VAL A 287 -20.13 -15.66 0.81
CA VAL A 287 -18.72 -15.26 0.64
C VAL A 287 -17.88 -16.43 0.12
N ARG A 288 -18.05 -17.65 0.66
CA ARG A 288 -17.35 -18.85 0.16
C ARG A 288 -17.75 -19.22 -1.27
N SER A 289 -19.04 -19.14 -1.59
CA SER A 289 -19.55 -19.35 -2.94
C SER A 289 -18.95 -18.34 -3.92
N LEU A 290 -18.89 -17.08 -3.52
CA LEU A 290 -18.26 -16.01 -4.27
C LEU A 290 -16.75 -16.25 -4.46
N GLN A 291 -16.03 -16.70 -3.43
CA GLN A 291 -14.62 -17.08 -3.55
C GLN A 291 -14.42 -18.25 -4.55
N THR A 292 -15.28 -19.27 -4.48
CA THR A 292 -15.25 -20.43 -5.39
C THR A 292 -15.54 -20.00 -6.84
N ALA A 293 -16.55 -19.13 -7.02
CA ALA A 293 -16.87 -18.57 -8.33
C ALA A 293 -15.72 -17.72 -8.88
N GLY A 294 -15.06 -16.91 -8.05
CA GLY A 294 -13.88 -16.13 -8.43
C GLY A 294 -12.70 -17.00 -8.86
N ALA A 295 -12.49 -18.14 -8.21
CA ALA A 295 -11.46 -19.10 -8.62
C ALA A 295 -11.78 -19.79 -9.96
N ALA A 296 -13.06 -20.02 -10.26
CA ALA A 296 -13.50 -20.65 -11.51
C ALA A 296 -13.56 -19.68 -12.69
N SER A 297 -14.07 -18.46 -12.46
CA SER A 297 -14.27 -17.41 -13.47
C SER A 297 -14.18 -16.03 -12.79
N PRO A 298 -12.99 -15.40 -12.79
CA PRO A 298 -12.85 -14.04 -12.26
C PRO A 298 -13.78 -13.04 -12.96
N ALA A 299 -14.08 -13.26 -14.25
CA ALA A 299 -14.95 -12.38 -15.04
C ALA A 299 -16.39 -12.40 -14.51
N ASP A 300 -16.94 -13.59 -14.31
CA ASP A 300 -18.28 -13.75 -13.74
C ASP A 300 -18.33 -13.21 -12.31
N TYR A 301 -17.29 -13.46 -11.52
CA TYR A 301 -17.18 -12.95 -10.16
C TYR A 301 -17.25 -11.42 -10.11
N TYR A 302 -16.39 -10.72 -10.85
CA TYR A 302 -16.34 -9.26 -10.86
C TYR A 302 -17.56 -8.63 -11.55
N GLY A 303 -18.16 -9.30 -12.53
CA GLY A 303 -19.40 -8.86 -13.18
C GLY A 303 -20.61 -8.90 -12.26
N ARG A 304 -20.71 -9.92 -11.38
CA ARG A 304 -21.82 -10.07 -10.41
C ARG A 304 -21.59 -9.32 -9.10
N LEU A 305 -20.33 -9.03 -8.79
CA LEU A 305 -19.88 -8.40 -7.54
C LEU A 305 -20.70 -7.17 -7.15
N ASN A 306 -20.91 -6.25 -8.10
CA ASN A 306 -21.41 -4.92 -7.76
C ASN A 306 -22.87 -4.94 -7.26
N GLY A 307 -23.70 -5.88 -7.74
CA GLY A 307 -25.12 -5.97 -7.36
C GLY A 307 -25.39 -6.73 -6.06
N LEU A 308 -24.50 -7.66 -5.68
CA LEU A 308 -24.73 -8.57 -4.55
C LEU A 308 -24.24 -8.01 -3.22
N TRP A 309 -23.12 -7.28 -3.20
CA TRP A 309 -22.47 -6.99 -1.92
C TRP A 309 -23.02 -5.83 -1.12
N GLU A 310 -23.70 -4.86 -1.74
CA GLU A 310 -24.31 -3.78 -0.96
C GLU A 310 -25.39 -4.32 0.00
N PRO A 311 -26.33 -5.19 -0.45
CA PRO A 311 -27.22 -5.92 0.46
C PRO A 311 -26.49 -6.76 1.51
N VAL A 312 -25.41 -7.45 1.13
CA VAL A 312 -24.61 -8.28 2.06
C VAL A 312 -23.95 -7.43 3.15
N GLU A 313 -23.32 -6.31 2.78
CA GLU A 313 -22.67 -5.41 3.73
C GLU A 313 -23.67 -4.80 4.70
N GLU A 314 -24.86 -4.42 4.21
CA GLU A 314 -25.95 -3.92 5.06
C GLU A 314 -26.40 -4.97 6.08
N ARG A 315 -26.60 -6.21 5.65
CA ARG A 315 -27.01 -7.32 6.52
C ARG A 315 -25.94 -7.65 7.55
N LEU A 316 -24.66 -7.71 7.14
CA LEU A 316 -23.53 -7.95 8.05
C LEU A 316 -23.34 -6.82 9.05
N ARG A 317 -23.53 -5.57 8.63
CA ARG A 317 -23.50 -4.39 9.50
C ARG A 317 -24.61 -4.46 10.54
N SER A 318 -25.84 -4.71 10.11
CA SER A 318 -27.00 -4.87 11.00
C SER A 318 -26.79 -6.04 11.98
N ALA A 319 -26.26 -7.18 11.51
CA ALA A 319 -25.94 -8.32 12.38
C ALA A 319 -24.86 -7.96 13.41
N PHE A 320 -23.79 -7.28 13.01
CA PHE A 320 -22.71 -6.84 13.92
C PHE A 320 -23.22 -5.89 15.01
N GLU A 321 -24.15 -4.99 14.67
CA GLU A 321 -24.74 -4.03 15.60
C GLU A 321 -25.75 -4.70 16.56
N SER A 322 -26.43 -5.76 16.11
CA SER A 322 -27.49 -6.42 16.88
C SER A 322 -26.99 -7.59 17.75
N LEU A 323 -25.89 -8.24 17.36
CA LEU A 323 -25.34 -9.36 18.12
C LEU A 323 -24.77 -8.90 19.46
N PRO A 324 -24.99 -9.67 20.55
CA PRO A 324 -24.30 -9.40 21.80
C PRO A 324 -22.78 -9.57 21.62
N PRO A 325 -21.98 -8.93 22.49
CA PRO A 325 -20.56 -9.22 22.66
C PRO A 325 -20.20 -10.71 22.53
N GLY A 326 -19.16 -11.01 21.76
CA GLY A 326 -18.65 -12.36 21.59
C GLY A 326 -18.33 -12.78 20.17
N ALA A 327 -18.26 -14.10 19.99
CA ALA A 327 -17.77 -14.78 18.79
C ALA A 327 -18.51 -14.39 17.53
N ARG A 328 -19.84 -14.55 17.54
CA ARG A 328 -20.69 -14.27 16.37
C ARG A 328 -20.62 -12.82 15.93
N ARG A 329 -20.50 -11.89 16.88
CA ARG A 329 -20.32 -10.48 16.58
C ARG A 329 -18.97 -10.25 15.90
N SER A 330 -17.90 -10.88 16.41
CA SER A 330 -16.57 -10.80 15.82
C SER A 330 -16.54 -11.40 14.40
N GLU A 331 -17.22 -12.54 14.21
CA GLU A 331 -17.40 -13.19 12.90
C GLU A 331 -18.13 -12.26 11.91
N ALA A 332 -19.23 -11.64 12.33
CA ALA A 332 -19.95 -10.66 11.50
C ALA A 332 -19.02 -9.50 11.08
N GLY A 333 -18.18 -9.02 12.00
CA GLY A 333 -17.23 -7.94 11.73
C GLY A 333 -16.12 -8.34 10.77
N LEU A 334 -15.59 -9.56 10.90
CA LEU A 334 -14.61 -10.12 9.98
C LEU A 334 -15.22 -10.34 8.59
N LEU A 335 -16.43 -10.92 8.49
CA LEU A 335 -17.12 -11.09 7.20
C LEU A 335 -17.37 -9.74 6.54
N ARG A 336 -17.77 -8.72 7.30
CA ARG A 336 -17.94 -7.36 6.77
C ARG A 336 -16.63 -6.81 6.20
N TYR A 337 -15.53 -7.04 6.91
CA TYR A 337 -14.20 -6.67 6.44
C TYR A 337 -13.82 -7.38 5.13
N PHE A 338 -14.00 -8.70 5.05
CA PHE A 338 -13.68 -9.48 3.85
C PHE A 338 -14.60 -9.11 2.67
N ALA A 339 -15.88 -8.86 2.92
CA ALA A 339 -16.84 -8.38 1.92
C ALA A 339 -16.41 -7.02 1.34
N ALA A 340 -16.04 -6.06 2.20
CA ALA A 340 -15.52 -4.77 1.74
C ALA A 340 -14.24 -4.93 0.90
N ARG A 341 -13.34 -5.83 1.31
CA ARG A 341 -12.10 -6.12 0.56
C ARG A 341 -12.34 -6.81 -0.77
N ALA A 342 -13.28 -7.74 -0.83
CA ALA A 342 -13.70 -8.37 -2.09
C ALA A 342 -14.12 -7.34 -3.14
N ARG A 343 -14.82 -6.28 -2.70
CA ARG A 343 -15.22 -5.12 -3.53
C ARG A 343 -14.10 -4.14 -3.84
N CYS A 344 -12.90 -4.38 -3.31
CA CYS A 344 -11.81 -3.41 -3.27
C CYS A 344 -12.19 -2.09 -2.60
N ASP A 345 -13.22 -2.07 -1.76
CA ASP A 345 -13.61 -0.91 -0.96
C ASP A 345 -12.72 -0.83 0.28
N TYR A 346 -11.52 -0.30 0.07
CA TYR A 346 -10.50 -0.19 1.11
C TYR A 346 -10.93 0.76 2.24
N ALA A 347 -11.81 1.72 1.97
CA ALA A 347 -12.35 2.60 2.99
C ALA A 347 -13.33 1.87 3.91
N ALA A 348 -14.29 1.15 3.33
CA ALA A 348 -15.21 0.30 4.08
C ALA A 348 -14.45 -0.80 4.83
N ALA A 349 -13.42 -1.40 4.22
CA ALA A 349 -12.58 -2.41 4.87
C ALA A 349 -11.87 -1.85 6.10
N ARG A 350 -11.22 -0.68 5.99
CA ARG A 350 -10.58 -0.03 7.15
C ARG A 350 -11.59 0.32 8.24
N THR A 351 -12.80 0.74 7.86
CA THR A 351 -13.87 1.03 8.83
C THR A 351 -14.32 -0.25 9.54
N ALA A 352 -14.59 -1.32 8.81
CA ALA A 352 -14.94 -2.62 9.38
C ALA A 352 -13.83 -3.16 10.30
N ALA A 353 -12.57 -3.06 9.89
CA ALA A 353 -11.41 -3.45 10.71
C ALA A 353 -11.34 -2.67 12.03
N ARG A 354 -11.54 -1.34 12.00
CA ARG A 354 -11.58 -0.50 13.22
C ARG A 354 -12.73 -0.91 14.14
N THR A 355 -13.93 -1.05 13.58
CA THR A 355 -15.13 -1.41 14.34
C THR A 355 -14.99 -2.78 15.00
N LEU A 356 -14.47 -3.76 14.25
CA LEU A 356 -14.18 -5.10 14.77
C LEU A 356 -13.13 -5.05 15.88
N ALA A 357 -11.99 -4.39 15.64
CA ALA A 357 -10.90 -4.33 16.61
C ALA A 357 -11.33 -3.66 17.92
N ALA A 358 -12.12 -2.58 17.84
CA ALA A 358 -12.70 -1.91 19.01
C ALA A 358 -13.69 -2.82 19.77
N GLY A 359 -14.61 -3.47 19.05
CA GLY A 359 -15.59 -4.38 19.67
C GLY A 359 -14.92 -5.54 20.42
N VAL A 360 -13.91 -6.16 19.81
CA VAL A 360 -13.17 -7.28 20.43
C VAL A 360 -12.39 -6.82 21.66
N LEU A 361 -11.78 -5.64 21.59
CA LEU A 361 -11.08 -5.05 22.73
C LEU A 361 -12.04 -4.83 23.89
N ASP A 362 -13.18 -4.18 23.65
CA ASP A 362 -14.19 -3.89 24.67
C ASP A 362 -14.75 -5.16 25.31
N ASP A 363 -15.08 -6.16 24.50
CA ASP A 363 -15.62 -7.45 24.95
C ASP A 363 -14.61 -8.20 25.85
N SER A 364 -13.33 -8.21 25.43
CA SER A 364 -12.23 -8.84 26.16
C SER A 364 -11.92 -8.11 27.48
N LEU A 365 -11.92 -6.77 27.45
CA LEU A 365 -11.73 -5.96 28.66
C LEU A 365 -12.86 -6.19 29.67
N ALA A 366 -14.09 -6.37 29.20
CA ALA A 366 -15.25 -6.67 30.03
C ALA A 366 -15.32 -8.14 30.55
N GLY A 367 -14.37 -9.00 30.17
CA GLY A 367 -14.32 -10.40 30.62
C GLY A 367 -15.43 -11.30 30.06
N ARG A 368 -16.00 -10.92 28.91
CA ARG A 368 -17.09 -11.65 28.25
C ARG A 368 -16.53 -12.54 27.13
N GLU A 369 -15.66 -13.50 27.46
CA GLU A 369 -15.00 -14.32 26.42
C GLU A 369 -15.82 -15.57 26.03
N PRO A 370 -16.08 -15.78 24.73
CA PRO A 370 -16.40 -17.09 24.20
C PRO A 370 -15.28 -17.60 23.27
N TRP A 371 -14.78 -18.79 23.60
CA TRP A 371 -14.00 -19.77 22.82
C TRP A 371 -12.63 -19.38 22.19
N MET A 372 -12.35 -18.12 21.86
CA MET A 372 -11.00 -17.61 21.58
C MET A 372 -10.70 -16.39 22.45
N SER A 373 -9.48 -16.28 22.97
CA SER A 373 -9.07 -15.02 23.60
C SER A 373 -9.06 -13.94 22.52
N GLY A 374 -9.74 -12.80 22.76
CA GLY A 374 -9.75 -11.70 21.78
C GLY A 374 -8.34 -11.25 21.39
N ALA A 375 -7.37 -11.44 22.29
CA ALA A 375 -5.96 -11.23 22.03
C ALA A 375 -5.40 -12.13 20.92
N LEU A 376 -5.75 -13.42 20.91
CA LEU A 376 -5.30 -14.34 19.86
C LEU A 376 -5.81 -13.87 18.49
N MET A 377 -7.10 -13.57 18.39
CA MET A 377 -7.73 -13.11 17.15
C MET A 377 -7.10 -11.81 16.63
N LEU A 378 -7.01 -10.78 17.49
CA LEU A 378 -6.42 -9.49 17.12
C LEU A 378 -4.96 -9.66 16.69
N GLY A 379 -4.19 -10.51 17.38
CA GLY A 379 -2.80 -10.80 17.06
C GLY A 379 -2.60 -11.52 15.73
N GLN A 380 -3.46 -12.50 15.41
CA GLN A 380 -3.43 -13.22 14.13
C GLN A 380 -3.83 -12.31 12.97
N CYS A 381 -4.92 -11.54 13.12
CA CYS A 381 -5.33 -10.55 12.11
C CYS A 381 -4.25 -9.50 11.86
N ALA A 382 -3.69 -8.91 12.93
CA ALA A 382 -2.59 -7.96 12.81
C ALA A 382 -1.39 -8.60 12.10
N GLY A 383 -1.01 -9.83 12.48
CA GLY A 383 0.11 -10.55 11.89
C GLY A 383 -0.06 -10.79 10.39
N ALA A 384 -1.20 -11.35 9.98
CA ALA A 384 -1.48 -11.66 8.57
C ALA A 384 -1.47 -10.41 7.70
N LEU A 385 -2.13 -9.33 8.15
CA LEU A 385 -2.20 -8.08 7.41
C LEU A 385 -0.85 -7.37 7.28
N LEU A 386 0.01 -7.48 8.29
CA LEU A 386 1.37 -6.96 8.20
C LEU A 386 2.23 -7.79 7.23
N ASP A 387 2.08 -9.12 7.23
CA ASP A 387 2.81 -10.00 6.31
C ASP A 387 2.41 -9.75 4.84
N GLU A 388 1.15 -9.38 4.59
CA GLU A 388 0.64 -8.95 3.28
C GLU A 388 0.96 -7.48 2.93
N GLY A 389 1.64 -6.74 3.81
CA GLY A 389 1.94 -5.32 3.60
C GLY A 389 0.73 -4.38 3.65
N ARG A 390 -0.41 -4.81 4.20
CA ARG A 390 -1.68 -4.07 4.28
C ARG A 390 -1.71 -3.13 5.48
N ARG A 391 -0.80 -2.15 5.45
CA ARG A 391 -0.47 -1.23 6.54
C ARG A 391 -1.68 -0.59 7.21
N ALA A 392 -2.52 0.05 6.41
CA ALA A 392 -3.63 0.86 6.91
C ALA A 392 -4.74 0.02 7.57
N GLU A 393 -4.89 -1.23 7.14
CA GLU A 393 -5.87 -2.17 7.68
C GLU A 393 -5.34 -2.92 8.89
N ALA A 394 -4.03 -3.20 8.94
CA ALA A 394 -3.39 -3.79 10.10
C ALA A 394 -3.44 -2.87 11.34
N THR A 395 -3.27 -1.56 11.16
CA THR A 395 -3.22 -0.56 12.25
C THR A 395 -4.25 -0.76 13.36
N PRO A 396 -5.58 -0.81 13.10
CA PRO A 396 -6.56 -1.00 14.17
C PRO A 396 -6.40 -2.30 14.95
N PHE A 397 -6.03 -3.40 14.29
CA PHE A 397 -5.79 -4.68 14.95
C PHE A 397 -4.52 -4.64 15.80
N VAL A 398 -3.46 -3.99 15.30
CA VAL A 398 -2.21 -3.78 16.04
C VAL A 398 -2.47 -2.94 17.29
N ASP A 399 -3.22 -1.83 17.17
CA ASP A 399 -3.58 -0.97 18.30
C ASP A 399 -4.40 -1.72 19.36
N ALA A 400 -5.44 -2.44 18.93
CA ALA A 400 -6.31 -3.19 19.84
C ALA A 400 -5.57 -4.36 20.51
N TYR A 401 -4.79 -5.13 19.75
CA TYR A 401 -3.99 -6.22 20.30
C TYR A 401 -2.99 -5.70 21.34
N ALA A 402 -2.29 -4.61 21.02
CA ALA A 402 -1.32 -4.02 21.91
C ALA A 402 -1.97 -3.46 23.20
N ALA A 403 -3.14 -2.85 23.11
CA ALA A 403 -3.92 -2.42 24.27
C ALA A 403 -4.34 -3.61 25.14
N LEU A 404 -4.80 -4.70 24.52
CA LEU A 404 -5.27 -5.89 25.23
C LEU A 404 -4.13 -6.64 25.92
N SER A 405 -2.99 -6.82 25.25
CA SER A 405 -1.80 -7.44 25.85
C SER A 405 -1.33 -6.66 27.09
N LEU A 406 -1.34 -5.33 27.05
CA LEU A 406 -1.00 -4.51 28.22
C LEU A 406 -2.00 -4.62 29.38
N ALA A 407 -3.28 -4.87 29.07
CA ALA A 407 -4.35 -4.86 30.06
C ALA A 407 -4.61 -6.21 30.72
N LYS A 408 -4.33 -7.32 30.03
CA LYS A 408 -4.77 -8.67 30.46
C LYS A 408 -3.66 -9.70 30.61
N GLU A 409 -2.49 -9.48 30.01
CA GLU A 409 -1.39 -10.45 30.09
C GLU A 409 -0.40 -10.10 31.18
N GLU A 410 0.30 -11.12 31.69
CA GLU A 410 1.46 -10.92 32.57
C GLU A 410 2.50 -10.02 31.88
N PRO A 411 3.17 -9.11 32.62
CA PRO A 411 4.05 -8.10 32.03
C PRO A 411 5.11 -8.67 31.07
N GLU A 412 5.77 -9.77 31.42
CA GLU A 412 6.78 -10.40 30.57
C GLU A 412 6.18 -10.96 29.28
N ARG A 413 5.00 -11.57 29.37
CA ARG A 413 4.28 -12.12 28.21
C ARG A 413 3.79 -11.01 27.29
N ALA A 414 3.24 -9.93 27.86
CA ALA A 414 2.83 -8.75 27.13
C ALA A 414 4.03 -8.14 26.37
N ARG A 415 5.17 -8.00 27.03
CA ARG A 415 6.43 -7.53 26.40
C ARG A 415 6.81 -8.40 25.22
N ASP A 416 6.89 -9.72 25.40
CA ASP A 416 7.34 -10.63 24.36
C ASP A 416 6.38 -10.66 23.16
N ASN A 417 5.08 -10.51 23.39
CA ASN A 417 4.08 -10.33 22.33
C ASN A 417 4.28 -9.04 21.54
N LEU A 418 4.47 -7.91 22.25
CA LEU A 418 4.73 -6.62 21.61
C LEU A 418 6.03 -6.64 20.80
N LEU A 419 7.09 -7.31 21.28
CA LEU A 419 8.35 -7.45 20.54
C LEU A 419 8.22 -8.34 19.30
N ARG A 420 7.41 -9.40 19.34
CA ARG A 420 7.10 -10.21 18.13
C ARG A 420 6.33 -9.40 17.11
N LEU A 421 5.37 -8.60 17.55
CA LEU A 421 4.59 -7.73 16.67
C LEU A 421 5.44 -6.59 16.10
N ALA A 422 6.39 -6.07 16.87
CA ALA A 422 7.30 -5.02 16.43
C ALA A 422 8.14 -5.43 15.22
N ASP A 423 8.64 -6.66 15.16
CA ASP A 423 9.39 -7.18 14.00
C ASP A 423 8.54 -7.15 12.72
N LYS A 424 7.28 -7.60 12.81
CA LYS A 424 6.33 -7.54 11.70
C LYS A 424 6.00 -6.10 11.32
N ALA A 425 5.72 -5.26 12.32
CA ALA A 425 5.37 -3.86 12.14
C ALA A 425 6.51 -3.04 11.49
N LEU A 426 7.77 -3.36 11.80
CA LEU A 426 8.93 -2.76 11.15
C LEU A 426 8.98 -3.10 9.66
N LYS A 427 8.91 -4.39 9.32
CA LYS A 427 8.94 -4.88 7.92
C LYS A 427 7.78 -4.30 7.12
N ALA A 428 6.60 -4.25 7.74
CA ALA A 428 5.41 -3.72 7.13
C ALA A 428 5.35 -2.19 7.18
N GLY A 429 6.23 -1.45 7.86
CA GLY A 429 6.16 0.01 7.93
C GLY A 429 4.95 0.56 8.71
N VAL A 430 4.50 -0.12 9.77
CA VAL A 430 3.40 0.29 10.68
C VAL A 430 3.89 0.49 12.12
N PRO A 431 4.86 1.38 12.37
CA PRO A 431 5.61 1.35 13.63
C PRO A 431 4.89 1.97 14.84
N GLN A 432 4.01 2.96 14.63
CA GLN A 432 3.52 3.81 15.72
C GLN A 432 2.65 3.10 16.76
N PRO A 433 1.66 2.26 16.39
CA PRO A 433 0.89 1.47 17.35
C PRO A 433 1.77 0.68 18.33
N VAL A 434 2.76 -0.05 17.80
CA VAL A 434 3.63 -0.91 18.60
C VAL A 434 4.63 -0.10 19.41
N ALA A 435 5.19 0.98 18.85
CA ALA A 435 6.07 1.89 19.58
C ALA A 435 5.37 2.49 20.80
N SER A 436 4.14 2.99 20.62
CA SER A 436 3.34 3.58 21.69
C SER A 436 3.01 2.56 22.78
N ALA A 437 2.79 1.29 22.40
CA ALA A 437 2.54 0.23 23.36
C ALA A 437 3.79 -0.18 24.16
N LEU A 438 4.95 -0.27 23.50
CA LEU A 438 6.23 -0.49 24.17
C LEU A 438 6.60 0.67 25.10
N GLU A 439 6.28 1.91 24.71
CA GLU A 439 6.43 3.10 25.57
C GLU A 439 5.57 3.01 26.84
N ARG A 440 4.31 2.62 26.72
CA ARG A 440 3.43 2.40 27.88
C ARG A 440 3.92 1.25 28.74
N TRP A 441 4.38 0.17 28.12
CA TRP A 441 4.95 -0.97 28.84
C TRP A 441 6.16 -0.55 29.68
N GLN A 442 7.13 0.17 29.09
CA GLN A 442 8.34 0.59 29.81
C GLN A 442 8.03 1.60 30.93
N ALA A 443 7.03 2.46 30.73
CA ALA A 443 6.60 3.42 31.75
C ALA A 443 6.00 2.72 32.98
N ALA A 444 5.33 1.59 32.79
CA ALA A 444 4.70 0.82 33.86
C ALA A 444 5.65 -0.18 34.55
N HIS A 445 6.59 -0.78 33.80
CA HIS A 445 7.39 -1.92 34.28
C HIS A 445 8.90 -1.68 34.29
N GLY A 446 9.35 -0.47 33.93
CA GLY A 446 10.77 -0.13 33.85
C GLY A 446 11.35 -0.29 32.43
N PRO A 447 12.65 0.03 32.24
CA PRO A 447 13.25 0.06 30.91
C PRO A 447 13.22 -1.30 30.23
N LEU A 448 12.96 -1.31 28.93
CA LEU A 448 13.14 -2.49 28.09
C LEU A 448 14.60 -2.97 28.13
N ASP A 449 14.80 -4.28 27.97
CA ASP A 449 16.13 -4.84 27.76
C ASP A 449 16.78 -4.28 26.47
N ALA A 450 18.06 -4.62 26.25
CA ALA A 450 18.79 -4.08 25.11
C ALA A 450 18.12 -4.40 23.75
N ARG A 451 17.54 -5.59 23.63
CA ARG A 451 16.81 -5.99 22.42
C ARG A 451 15.54 -5.16 22.23
N GLY A 452 14.78 -4.95 23.29
CA GLY A 452 13.55 -4.16 23.25
C GLY A 452 13.80 -2.68 22.96
N ARG A 453 14.86 -2.09 23.53
CA ARG A 453 15.27 -0.70 23.20
C ARG A 453 15.77 -0.55 21.77
N LEU A 454 16.53 -1.53 21.24
CA LEU A 454 16.91 -1.56 19.83
C LEU A 454 15.68 -1.59 18.90
N MET A 455 14.70 -2.43 19.26
CA MET A 455 13.44 -2.55 18.52
C MET A 455 12.62 -1.25 18.57
N LEU A 456 12.47 -0.64 19.76
CA LEU A 456 11.77 0.63 19.93
C LEU A 456 12.44 1.77 19.15
N GLY A 457 13.76 1.89 19.21
CA GLY A 457 14.50 2.86 18.41
C GLY A 457 14.33 2.65 16.92
N SER A 458 14.29 1.39 16.47
CA SER A 458 13.99 1.06 15.06
C SER A 458 12.56 1.45 14.67
N LEU A 459 11.57 1.28 15.56
CA LEU A 459 10.20 1.70 15.30
C LEU A 459 10.11 3.23 15.19
N TYR A 460 10.82 3.97 16.05
CA TYR A 460 10.92 5.43 15.93
C TYR A 460 11.50 5.86 14.59
N TYR A 461 12.53 5.16 14.10
CA TYR A 461 13.18 5.48 12.84
C TYR A 461 12.21 5.34 11.65
N VAL A 462 11.50 4.21 11.58
CA VAL A 462 10.49 3.96 10.55
C VAL A 462 9.32 4.94 10.71
N GLY A 463 8.99 5.33 11.95
CA GLY A 463 7.92 6.27 12.28
C GLY A 463 8.27 7.74 12.09
N GLY A 464 9.48 8.06 11.62
CA GLY A 464 9.96 9.43 11.39
C GLY A 464 10.35 10.20 12.65
N LYS A 465 10.32 9.57 13.84
CA LYS A 465 10.75 10.13 15.13
C LYS A 465 12.28 10.08 15.27
N ASN A 466 12.98 10.82 14.40
CA ASN A 466 14.43 10.67 14.22
C ASN A 466 15.24 11.14 15.45
N ALA A 467 14.76 12.13 16.19
CA ALA A 467 15.44 12.57 17.42
C ALA A 467 15.36 11.48 18.50
N GLU A 468 14.16 10.95 18.73
CA GLU A 468 13.88 9.87 19.67
C GLU A 468 14.62 8.58 19.27
N THR A 469 14.70 8.30 17.97
CA THR A 469 15.52 7.20 17.42
C THR A 469 16.95 7.28 17.93
N TYR A 470 17.62 8.41 17.73
CA TYR A 470 19.02 8.59 18.13
C TYR A 470 19.17 8.50 19.65
N GLU A 471 18.30 9.17 20.41
CA GLU A 471 18.35 9.20 21.87
C GLU A 471 18.12 7.80 22.48
N THR A 472 17.19 7.01 21.94
CA THR A 472 17.00 5.63 22.39
C THR A 472 18.19 4.76 22.02
N LEU A 473 18.64 4.79 20.75
CA LEU A 473 19.66 3.87 20.27
C LEU A 473 21.05 4.13 20.87
N ARG A 474 21.43 5.40 21.14
CA ARG A 474 22.71 5.72 21.78
C ARG A 474 22.85 5.14 23.19
N THR A 475 21.73 4.94 23.90
CA THR A 475 21.76 4.41 25.27
C THR A 475 21.94 2.90 25.31
N VAL A 476 21.57 2.20 24.24
CA VAL A 476 21.61 0.73 24.16
C VAL A 476 22.81 0.20 23.39
N GLU A 477 23.43 1.02 22.55
CA GLU A 477 24.55 0.60 21.68
C GLU A 477 25.67 -0.16 22.41
N ALA A 478 26.04 0.30 23.62
CA ALA A 478 27.09 -0.32 24.43
C ALA A 478 26.68 -1.66 25.08
N GLU A 479 25.38 -1.93 25.17
CA GLU A 479 24.81 -3.15 25.73
C GLU A 479 24.65 -4.27 24.69
N LEU A 480 24.74 -3.93 23.39
CA LEU A 480 24.58 -4.87 22.29
C LEU A 480 25.85 -5.70 22.10
N THR A 481 25.76 -6.99 22.42
CA THR A 481 26.86 -7.96 22.28
C THR A 481 26.91 -8.62 20.90
N ASP A 482 25.78 -8.67 20.19
CA ASP A 482 25.73 -9.20 18.82
C ASP A 482 26.26 -8.15 17.83
N PRO A 483 27.33 -8.45 17.07
CA PRO A 483 27.93 -7.49 16.13
C PRO A 483 26.96 -7.01 15.05
N THR A 484 26.03 -7.86 14.61
CA THR A 484 25.05 -7.52 13.57
C THR A 484 24.03 -6.50 14.10
N GLN A 485 23.50 -6.73 15.30
CA GLN A 485 22.59 -5.80 15.97
C GLN A 485 23.27 -4.46 16.26
N ARG A 486 24.53 -4.48 16.69
CA ARG A 486 25.29 -3.26 16.97
C ARG A 486 25.60 -2.46 15.70
N MET A 487 25.98 -3.12 14.61
CA MET A 487 26.14 -2.47 13.29
C MET A 487 24.82 -1.83 12.83
N TRP A 488 23.71 -2.56 12.92
CA TRP A 488 22.39 -2.06 12.56
C TRP A 488 21.99 -0.83 13.40
N CYS A 489 22.22 -0.89 14.72
CA CYS A 489 22.01 0.22 15.65
C CYS A 489 22.75 1.48 15.16
N LEU A 490 24.03 1.36 14.82
CA LEU A 490 24.87 2.46 14.35
C LEU A 490 24.39 3.03 13.00
N ILE A 491 23.97 2.18 12.05
CA ILE A 491 23.43 2.61 10.75
C ILE A 491 22.10 3.37 10.91
N VAL A 492 21.22 2.90 11.78
CA VAL A 492 19.95 3.57 12.06
C VAL A 492 20.19 4.91 12.76
N MET A 493 21.10 4.96 13.74
CA MET A 493 21.53 6.21 14.38
C MET A 493 22.11 7.20 13.36
N PHE A 494 22.99 6.74 12.46
CA PHE A 494 23.57 7.55 11.40
C PHE A 494 22.50 8.19 10.53
N THR A 495 21.52 7.40 10.09
CA THR A 495 20.45 7.90 9.21
C THR A 495 19.52 8.86 9.95
N ALA A 496 19.26 8.61 11.23
CA ALA A 496 18.50 9.52 12.07
C ALA A 496 19.21 10.89 12.27
N LEU A 497 20.54 10.89 12.42
CA LEU A 497 21.35 12.12 12.48
C LEU A 497 21.29 12.91 11.17
N LEU A 498 21.39 12.25 10.01
CA LEU A 498 21.22 12.92 8.71
C LEU A 498 19.84 13.58 8.58
N ARG A 499 18.78 12.86 8.97
CA ARG A 499 17.39 13.37 8.89
C ARG A 499 17.09 14.50 9.88
N THR A 500 17.87 14.63 10.94
CA THR A 500 17.82 15.74 11.91
C THR A 500 18.86 16.80 11.65
N ASP A 501 19.54 16.74 10.51
CA ASP A 501 20.48 17.74 10.02
C ASP A 501 21.75 17.91 10.89
N ARG A 502 22.09 16.88 11.69
CA ARG A 502 23.26 16.78 12.59
C ARG A 502 24.44 16.12 11.88
N ILE A 503 24.97 16.80 10.87
CA ILE A 503 25.89 16.20 9.87
C ILE A 503 27.26 15.88 10.41
N GLU A 504 27.79 16.70 11.31
CA GLU A 504 29.10 16.48 11.94
C GLU A 504 29.09 15.19 12.76
N GLU A 505 28.00 14.96 13.51
CA GLU A 505 27.80 13.73 14.28
C GLU A 505 27.57 12.52 13.39
N ALA A 506 26.78 12.66 12.31
CA ALA A 506 26.60 11.60 11.32
C ALA A 506 27.94 11.20 10.70
N GLN A 507 28.78 12.18 10.35
CA GLN A 507 30.11 11.92 9.79
C GLN A 507 31.04 11.23 10.79
N ALA A 508 31.03 11.64 12.07
CA ALA A 508 31.80 10.97 13.11
C ALA A 508 31.34 9.51 13.29
N LEU A 509 30.03 9.26 13.21
CA LEU A 509 29.47 7.92 13.31
C LEU A 509 29.81 7.04 12.09
N LEU A 510 29.85 7.61 10.89
CA LEU A 510 30.29 6.90 9.68
C LEU A 510 31.76 6.47 9.76
N VAL A 511 32.66 7.35 10.23
CA VAL A 511 34.07 6.99 10.46
C VAL A 511 34.20 5.84 11.46
N ARG A 512 33.34 5.83 12.49
CA ARG A 512 33.29 4.73 13.46
C ARG A 512 32.79 3.43 12.81
N LEU A 513 31.74 3.49 11.99
CA LEU A 513 31.21 2.36 11.23
C LEU A 513 32.27 1.76 10.30
N GLU A 514 32.99 2.59 9.52
CA GLU A 514 34.08 2.16 8.64
C GLU A 514 35.19 1.41 9.41
N ARG A 515 35.53 1.90 10.61
CA ARG A 515 36.56 1.31 11.46
C ARG A 515 36.13 -0.01 12.08
N GLU A 516 34.90 -0.08 12.59
CA GLU A 516 34.40 -1.23 13.35
C GLU A 516 33.84 -2.34 12.45
N TYR A 517 33.34 -2.00 11.25
CA TYR A 517 32.72 -2.93 10.31
C TYR A 517 33.27 -2.73 8.88
N PRO A 518 34.59 -2.85 8.66
CA PRO A 518 35.17 -2.63 7.35
C PRO A 518 34.57 -3.60 6.32
N GLY A 519 34.08 -3.06 5.20
CA GLY A 519 33.48 -3.84 4.12
C GLY A 519 32.02 -4.26 4.33
N ALA A 520 31.35 -3.76 5.37
CA ALA A 520 29.90 -3.93 5.49
C ALA A 520 29.17 -3.26 4.31
N PRO A 521 28.27 -3.96 3.59
CA PRO A 521 27.58 -3.39 2.44
C PRO A 521 26.70 -2.18 2.80
N GLU A 522 26.29 -2.04 4.06
CA GLU A 522 25.56 -0.89 4.57
C GLU A 522 26.40 0.41 4.56
N LEU A 523 27.74 0.32 4.53
CA LEU A 523 28.62 1.48 4.38
C LEU A 523 28.40 2.18 3.04
N ASP A 524 28.10 1.43 1.98
CA ASP A 524 27.86 1.99 0.66
C ASP A 524 26.62 2.91 0.66
N ASP A 525 25.52 2.43 1.25
CA ASP A 525 24.30 3.24 1.44
C ASP A 525 24.57 4.45 2.35
N ALA A 526 25.35 4.28 3.42
CA ALA A 526 25.67 5.38 4.33
C ALA A 526 26.49 6.49 3.64
N HIS A 527 27.51 6.11 2.86
CA HIS A 527 28.28 7.04 2.03
C HIS A 527 27.42 7.75 1.01
N TYR A 528 26.56 7.01 0.30
CA TYR A 528 25.66 7.56 -0.70
C TYR A 528 24.73 8.62 -0.07
N ARG A 529 24.06 8.28 1.03
CA ARG A 529 23.14 9.20 1.74
C ARG A 529 23.83 10.48 2.21
N LEU A 530 25.05 10.37 2.75
CA LEU A 530 25.82 11.55 3.16
C LEU A 530 26.21 12.42 1.94
N GLY A 531 26.56 11.79 0.82
CA GLY A 531 26.81 12.47 -0.45
C GLY A 531 25.60 13.25 -0.95
N VAL A 532 24.42 12.62 -0.96
CA VAL A 532 23.14 13.27 -1.33
C VAL A 532 22.83 14.44 -0.39
N HIS A 533 23.01 14.26 0.92
CA HIS A 533 22.76 15.34 1.89
C HIS A 533 23.69 16.55 1.67
N HIS A 534 24.97 16.33 1.36
CA HIS A 534 25.88 17.40 0.98
C HIS A 534 25.46 18.09 -0.33
N TYR A 535 24.97 17.32 -1.30
CA TYR A 535 24.49 17.85 -2.58
C TYR A 535 23.28 18.78 -2.39
N ASP A 536 22.29 18.35 -1.61
CA ASP A 536 21.07 19.12 -1.31
C ASP A 536 21.38 20.44 -0.60
N ARG A 537 22.36 20.42 0.31
CA ARG A 537 22.89 21.63 0.99
C ARG A 537 23.83 22.47 0.13
N ARG A 538 23.98 22.15 -1.16
CA ARG A 538 24.87 22.84 -2.11
C ARG A 538 26.35 22.80 -1.73
N ASN A 539 26.77 21.89 -0.85
CA ASN A 539 28.17 21.58 -0.58
C ASN A 539 28.71 20.61 -1.63
N LEU A 540 28.81 21.10 -2.86
CA LEU A 540 29.14 20.34 -4.06
C LEU A 540 30.48 19.60 -3.95
N ALA A 541 31.48 20.24 -3.33
CA ALA A 541 32.80 19.64 -3.15
C ALA A 541 32.77 18.44 -2.19
N ALA A 542 32.02 18.52 -1.08
CA ALA A 542 31.88 17.39 -0.16
C ALA A 542 31.05 16.25 -0.77
N ALA A 543 29.98 16.59 -1.49
CA ALA A 543 29.16 15.64 -2.22
C ALA A 543 29.98 14.86 -3.25
N ARG A 544 30.72 15.57 -4.12
CA ARG A 544 31.59 14.99 -5.15
C ARG A 544 32.58 13.99 -4.54
N ARG A 545 33.31 14.38 -3.49
CA ARG A 545 34.27 13.49 -2.81
C ARG A 545 33.62 12.20 -2.31
N ARG A 546 32.39 12.28 -1.77
CA ARG A 546 31.67 11.10 -1.28
C ARG A 546 31.21 10.19 -2.42
N PHE A 547 30.69 10.76 -3.50
CA PHE A 547 30.27 9.98 -4.67
C PHE A 547 31.45 9.35 -5.41
N GLU A 548 32.58 10.04 -5.52
CA GLU A 548 33.80 9.49 -6.13
C GLU A 548 34.38 8.34 -5.29
N LEU A 549 34.50 8.55 -3.97
CA LEU A 549 34.93 7.49 -3.05
C LEU A 549 34.05 6.24 -3.21
N LEU A 550 32.72 6.43 -3.16
CA LEU A 550 31.79 5.32 -3.23
C LEU A 550 31.81 4.62 -4.60
N ARG A 551 31.82 5.38 -5.70
CA ARG A 551 31.90 4.84 -7.07
C ARG A 551 33.14 3.95 -7.23
N ASP A 552 34.26 4.35 -6.63
CA ASP A 552 35.53 3.66 -6.80
C ASP A 552 35.69 2.47 -5.82
N SER A 553 34.99 2.49 -4.68
CA SER A 553 35.08 1.44 -3.64
C SER A 553 33.96 0.41 -3.66
N THR A 554 32.76 0.76 -4.14
CA THR A 554 31.59 -0.13 -4.09
C THR A 554 31.66 -1.23 -5.14
N GLN A 555 31.18 -2.42 -4.77
CA GLN A 555 30.92 -3.52 -5.71
C GLN A 555 29.53 -3.42 -6.36
N SER A 556 28.67 -2.53 -5.88
CA SER A 556 27.31 -2.35 -6.39
C SER A 556 27.30 -1.48 -7.64
N VAL A 557 27.01 -2.10 -8.79
CA VAL A 557 26.86 -1.40 -10.08
C VAL A 557 25.81 -0.28 -9.99
N VAL A 558 24.73 -0.50 -9.24
CA VAL A 558 23.67 0.50 -9.01
C VAL A 558 24.23 1.75 -8.34
N TYR A 559 25.02 1.61 -7.27
CA TYR A 559 25.62 2.77 -6.62
C TYR A 559 26.66 3.46 -7.50
N GLN A 560 27.41 2.71 -8.32
CA GLN A 560 28.35 3.32 -9.28
C GLN A 560 27.63 4.20 -10.30
N GLU A 561 26.51 3.75 -10.85
CA GLU A 561 25.70 4.51 -11.81
C GLU A 561 25.05 5.73 -11.17
N MET A 562 24.42 5.56 -10.00
CA MET A 562 23.82 6.67 -9.26
C MET A 562 24.88 7.73 -8.91
N CYS A 563 26.06 7.32 -8.44
CA CYS A 563 27.16 8.25 -8.15
C CYS A 563 27.64 8.98 -9.41
N ARG A 564 27.72 8.29 -10.56
CA ARG A 564 28.10 8.91 -11.85
C ARG A 564 27.11 10.02 -12.22
N GLU A 565 25.81 9.76 -12.12
CA GLU A 565 24.77 10.75 -12.40
C GLU A 565 24.90 11.99 -11.50
N TYR A 566 25.11 11.81 -10.20
CA TYR A 566 25.32 12.95 -9.30
C TYR A 566 26.61 13.71 -9.59
N ILE A 567 27.71 13.01 -9.91
CA ILE A 567 28.97 13.64 -10.29
C ILE A 567 28.79 14.51 -11.55
N GLU A 568 28.07 14.03 -12.56
CA GLU A 568 27.76 14.78 -13.78
C GLU A 568 26.88 16.01 -13.48
N ARG A 569 25.82 15.84 -12.67
CA ARG A 569 24.97 16.97 -12.21
C ARG A 569 25.77 18.03 -11.46
N ILE A 570 26.69 17.61 -10.58
CA ILE A 570 27.59 18.52 -9.85
C ILE A 570 28.45 19.31 -10.84
N SER A 571 29.08 18.63 -11.81
CA SER A 571 29.91 19.30 -12.83
C SER A 571 29.11 20.35 -13.62
N HIS A 572 27.90 19.99 -14.06
CA HIS A 572 27.03 20.93 -14.78
C HIS A 572 26.64 22.16 -13.92
N LEU A 573 26.33 21.96 -12.63
CA LEU A 573 26.03 23.08 -11.72
C LEU A 573 27.24 23.99 -11.49
N GLU A 574 28.45 23.43 -11.44
CA GLU A 574 29.69 24.19 -11.32
C GLU A 574 29.97 25.02 -12.59
N GLU A 575 29.75 24.45 -13.78
CA GLU A 575 29.84 25.17 -15.06
C GLU A 575 28.84 26.33 -15.14
N LEU A 576 27.58 26.10 -14.77
CA LEU A 576 26.55 27.14 -14.73
C LEU A 576 26.90 28.28 -13.75
N ARG A 577 27.51 27.95 -12.60
CA ARG A 577 28.00 28.97 -11.65
C ARG A 577 29.13 29.80 -12.24
N GLN A 578 30.06 29.18 -12.96
CA GLN A 578 31.14 29.89 -13.66
C GLN A 578 30.60 30.81 -14.76
N LEU A 579 29.57 30.39 -15.48
CA LEU A 579 28.93 31.20 -16.52
C LEU A 579 28.16 32.40 -15.95
N LYS A 580 27.50 32.26 -14.78
CA LYS A 580 26.79 33.37 -14.12
C LYS A 580 27.71 34.36 -13.40
N GLY A 581 28.95 33.97 -13.11
CA GLY A 581 29.97 34.83 -12.50
C GLY A 581 30.79 35.64 -13.51
N ARG A 582 30.60 35.39 -14.81
CA ARG A 582 31.12 36.19 -15.93
C ARG A 582 30.01 37.10 -16.44
#